data_AF-A0A5C9ADL8-F1
#
_entry.id   AF-A0A5C9ADL8-F1
#
_cell.length_a   1.000
_cell.length_b   1.000
_cell.length_c   1.000
_cell.angle_alpha   90.00
_cell.angle_beta   90.00
_cell.angle_gamma   90.00
#
_symmetry.space_group_name_H-M   'P 1'
#
loop_
_entity.id
_entity.type
_entity.pdbx_description
1 polymer ?
#
loop_
_entity_poly.entity_id
_entity_poly.type
_entity_poly.pdbx_seq_one_letter_code
_entity_poly.pdbx_strand_id
1 'polypeptide(L)'
;TQLGKITLEVDQDESSEDRLTFRILDTGEGVSIHEMDNLHFPFINQTQNDRYGKADPLAFWLSDQLARKLGGHLNIKTRDGLGTRYSVHIKMLAADPEVEEEEERLLDDVCVMVDVTSAEIRNIVTRQLENWGATCITPDERLISQDYDIFLTDNPSNLTASGLLLSDDESGVREIGPGQLCVNFNMSNAMQEAVLQLIEVQLAQEEVTESPLGGDENAQLHASGYYALFVDTVPDDVKRLYTEAATSDFAALAQTAHRLKGVFAMLNLVPGKQLCETLEHLIREKDVPGIEKYISDIDSYVKSLL
;
A
#
# COMPACT_ATOMS: atom_id res chain seq x y z
N THR A 1 31.53 -22.51 -4.15
CA THR A 1 30.81 -22.80 -5.42
C THR A 1 29.73 -21.74 -5.62
N GLN A 2 29.57 -21.21 -6.84
CA GLN A 2 28.70 -20.05 -7.11
C GLN A 2 27.23 -20.43 -7.38
N LEU A 3 26.91 -21.72 -7.42
CA LEU A 3 25.57 -22.27 -7.61
C LEU A 3 25.32 -23.33 -6.53
N GLY A 4 24.20 -23.22 -5.84
CA GLY A 4 23.69 -24.16 -4.84
C GLY A 4 22.18 -24.28 -4.98
N LYS A 5 21.59 -25.37 -4.51
CA LYS A 5 20.15 -25.60 -4.57
C LYS A 5 19.61 -25.85 -3.18
N ILE A 6 18.56 -25.12 -2.82
CA ILE A 6 17.71 -25.42 -1.66
C ILE A 6 16.40 -26.00 -2.19
N THR A 7 15.94 -27.11 -1.60
CA THR A 7 14.68 -27.77 -1.96
C THR A 7 13.84 -27.92 -0.69
N LEU A 8 12.58 -27.49 -0.73
CA LEU A 8 11.60 -27.77 0.30
C LEU A 8 10.62 -28.84 -0.20
N GLU A 9 10.52 -29.94 0.54
CA GLU A 9 9.53 -30.99 0.31
C GLU A 9 8.57 -31.00 1.51
N VAL A 10 7.27 -31.16 1.26
CA VAL A 10 6.24 -31.27 2.29
C VAL A 10 5.44 -32.53 2.00
N ASP A 11 5.52 -33.50 2.90
CA ASP A 11 4.80 -34.76 2.80
C ASP A 11 3.86 -34.92 4.00
N GLN A 12 2.67 -35.46 3.74
CA GLN A 12 1.80 -36.00 4.77
C GLN A 12 2.17 -37.47 5.01
N ASP A 13 2.23 -37.89 6.27
CA ASP A 13 2.50 -39.29 6.62
C ASP A 13 1.28 -40.17 6.26
N GLU A 14 1.45 -41.15 5.38
CA GLU A 14 0.38 -42.09 4.98
C GLU A 14 -0.24 -42.82 6.18
N SER A 15 0.50 -42.95 7.29
CA SER A 15 0.05 -43.63 8.50
C SER A 15 -0.80 -42.76 9.44
N SER A 16 -0.79 -41.43 9.25
CA SER A 16 -1.47 -40.48 10.13
C SER A 16 -1.69 -39.15 9.41
N GLU A 17 -2.95 -38.86 9.10
CA GLU A 17 -3.34 -37.61 8.43
C GLU A 17 -2.93 -36.35 9.21
N ASP A 18 -2.81 -36.44 10.54
CA ASP A 18 -2.38 -35.33 11.40
C ASP A 18 -0.86 -35.05 11.39
N ARG A 19 -0.06 -35.77 10.60
CA ARG A 19 1.42 -35.66 10.64
C ARG A 19 1.97 -35.13 9.34
N LEU A 20 2.63 -33.99 9.43
CA LEU A 20 3.34 -33.36 8.33
C LEU A 20 4.85 -33.47 8.54
N THR A 21 5.55 -33.75 7.44
CA THR A 21 7.01 -33.78 7.38
C THR A 21 7.49 -32.75 6.38
N PHE A 22 8.20 -31.73 6.89
CA PHE A 22 8.89 -30.75 6.08
C PHE A 22 10.35 -31.17 5.94
N ARG A 23 10.87 -31.23 4.71
CA ARG A 23 12.28 -31.52 4.44
C ARG A 23 12.91 -30.38 3.68
N ILE A 24 13.93 -29.78 4.27
CA ILE A 24 14.77 -28.78 3.62
C ILE A 24 16.07 -29.46 3.24
N LEU A 25 16.38 -29.53 1.94
CA LEU A 25 17.63 -30.07 1.42
C LEU A 25 18.45 -28.93 0.82
N ASP A 26 19.65 -28.75 1.34
CA ASP A 26 20.64 -27.81 0.82
C ASP A 26 21.86 -28.59 0.27
N THR A 27 22.49 -28.07 -0.78
CA THR A 27 23.71 -28.63 -1.40
C THR A 27 24.99 -27.85 -1.04
N GLY A 28 24.99 -27.14 0.08
CA GLY A 28 26.10 -26.31 0.56
C GLY A 28 27.23 -27.12 1.20
N GLU A 29 28.09 -26.44 1.97
CA GLU A 29 29.26 -27.05 2.62
C GLU A 29 28.88 -28.01 3.75
N GLY A 30 27.63 -27.91 4.24
CA GLY A 30 27.13 -28.72 5.33
C GLY A 30 27.36 -28.07 6.70
N VAL A 31 26.63 -28.53 7.71
CA VAL A 31 26.83 -28.15 9.11
C VAL A 31 27.94 -28.99 9.73
N SER A 32 28.79 -28.39 10.58
CA SER A 32 29.81 -29.16 11.31
C SER A 32 29.21 -30.03 12.41
N ILE A 33 29.88 -31.15 12.74
CA ILE A 33 29.44 -32.05 13.82
C ILE A 33 29.38 -31.30 15.16
N HIS A 34 30.33 -30.39 15.43
CA HIS A 34 30.35 -29.58 16.64
C HIS A 34 29.12 -28.66 16.72
N GLU A 35 28.73 -28.05 15.61
CA GLU A 35 27.56 -27.19 15.57
C GLU A 35 26.25 -27.96 15.80
N MET A 36 26.20 -29.25 15.43
CA MET A 36 25.04 -30.10 15.75
C MET A 36 24.82 -30.28 17.26
N ASP A 37 25.86 -30.20 18.10
CA ASP A 37 25.71 -30.30 19.55
C ASP A 37 24.86 -29.14 20.11
N ASN A 38 24.83 -28.00 19.42
CA ASN A 38 23.99 -26.85 19.78
C ASN A 38 22.49 -27.17 19.71
N LEU A 39 22.07 -28.24 19.00
CA LEU A 39 20.68 -28.71 18.99
C LEU A 39 20.19 -29.11 20.39
N HIS A 40 21.09 -29.68 21.20
CA HIS A 40 20.77 -30.12 22.56
C HIS A 40 21.18 -29.10 23.63
N PHE A 41 22.33 -28.45 23.44
CA PHE A 41 22.89 -27.50 24.40
C PHE A 41 23.31 -26.22 23.67
N PRO A 42 22.47 -25.17 23.66
CA PRO A 42 22.82 -23.95 22.95
C PRO A 42 24.10 -23.34 23.51
N PHE A 43 24.88 -22.70 22.63
CA PHE A 43 26.18 -22.05 22.92
C PHE A 43 27.34 -22.99 23.30
N ILE A 44 27.20 -24.32 23.21
CA ILE A 44 28.29 -25.23 23.54
C ILE A 44 29.45 -25.14 22.53
N ASN A 45 29.13 -24.94 21.24
CA ASN A 45 30.10 -24.82 20.16
C ASN A 45 29.85 -23.56 19.33
N GLN A 46 30.93 -23.02 18.75
CA GLN A 46 30.81 -21.92 17.81
C GLN A 46 30.19 -22.39 16.49
N THR A 47 29.28 -21.59 15.96
CA THR A 47 28.69 -21.77 14.63
C THR A 47 29.66 -21.33 13.54
N GLN A 48 29.51 -21.92 12.36
CA GLN A 48 30.28 -21.51 11.17
C GLN A 48 29.87 -20.11 10.72
N ASN A 49 30.81 -19.43 10.05
CA ASN A 49 30.55 -18.16 9.37
C ASN A 49 30.57 -18.39 7.87
N ASP A 50 29.63 -17.80 7.15
CA ASP A 50 29.60 -17.77 5.70
C ASP A 50 29.60 -16.31 5.18
N ARG A 51 29.32 -16.13 3.88
CA ARG A 51 29.24 -14.80 3.27
C ARG A 51 28.03 -13.97 3.76
N TYR A 52 27.02 -14.63 4.32
CA TYR A 52 25.75 -14.05 4.77
C TYR A 52 25.73 -13.79 6.28
N GLY A 53 26.73 -14.29 7.01
CA GLY A 53 27.00 -13.91 8.39
C GLY A 53 27.37 -15.12 9.25
N LYS A 54 26.98 -15.05 10.51
CA LYS A 54 27.20 -16.12 11.49
C LYS A 54 25.84 -16.61 11.97
N ALA A 55 25.61 -17.92 11.88
CA ALA A 55 24.39 -18.52 12.42
C ALA A 55 24.33 -18.31 13.94
N ASP A 56 23.14 -18.02 14.49
CA ASP A 56 22.95 -17.92 15.94
C ASP A 56 23.07 -19.32 16.57
N PRO A 57 23.94 -19.54 17.59
CA PRO A 57 24.02 -20.80 18.31
C PRO A 57 22.70 -21.30 18.94
N LEU A 58 21.68 -20.46 19.04
CA LEU A 58 20.33 -20.83 19.49
C LEU A 58 19.43 -21.40 18.40
N ALA A 59 19.76 -21.20 17.12
CA ALA A 59 18.82 -21.42 16.03
C ALA A 59 18.25 -22.85 15.99
N PHE A 60 19.12 -23.87 16.07
CA PHE A 60 18.70 -25.27 16.05
C PHE A 60 17.93 -25.68 17.30
N TRP A 61 18.39 -25.24 18.48
CA TRP A 61 17.71 -25.52 19.74
C TRP A 61 16.30 -24.93 19.75
N LEU A 62 16.13 -23.66 19.37
CA LEU A 62 14.82 -23.01 19.28
C LEU A 62 13.92 -23.71 18.26
N SER A 63 14.45 -24.07 17.10
CA SER A 63 13.70 -24.78 16.07
C SER A 63 13.20 -26.15 16.56
N ASP A 64 14.02 -26.91 17.30
CA ASP A 64 13.58 -28.18 17.91
C ASP A 64 12.56 -27.96 19.03
N GLN A 65 12.72 -26.92 19.87
CA GLN A 65 11.74 -26.60 20.90
C GLN A 65 10.38 -26.21 20.31
N LEU A 66 10.37 -25.43 19.24
CA LEU A 66 9.14 -25.08 18.51
C LEU A 66 8.49 -26.32 17.89
N ALA A 67 9.28 -27.17 17.22
CA ALA A 67 8.78 -28.43 16.66
C ALA A 67 8.17 -29.32 17.75
N ARG A 68 8.82 -29.44 18.92
CA ARG A 68 8.28 -30.20 20.07
C ARG A 68 6.98 -29.62 20.61
N LYS A 69 6.86 -28.29 20.69
CA LYS A 69 5.62 -27.63 21.09
C LYS A 69 4.47 -27.93 20.12
N LEU A 70 4.77 -28.11 18.83
CA LEU A 70 3.84 -28.57 17.80
C LEU A 70 3.69 -30.11 17.75
N GLY A 71 4.01 -30.82 18.84
CA GLY A 71 3.87 -32.28 18.93
C GLY A 71 4.85 -33.07 18.06
N GLY A 72 5.95 -32.43 17.68
CA GLY A 72 6.89 -32.88 16.67
C GLY A 72 8.35 -32.96 17.14
N HIS A 73 9.28 -32.96 16.18
CA HIS A 73 10.72 -32.86 16.42
C HIS A 73 11.50 -32.44 15.16
N LEU A 74 12.69 -31.87 15.36
CA LEU A 74 13.65 -31.56 14.31
C LEU A 74 14.76 -32.62 14.25
N ASN A 75 15.15 -33.01 13.04
CA ASN A 75 16.29 -33.89 12.77
C ASN A 75 17.19 -33.28 11.70
N ILE A 76 18.50 -33.30 11.91
CA ILE A 76 19.48 -32.70 10.99
C ILE A 76 20.48 -33.78 10.59
N LYS A 77 20.65 -33.98 9.28
CA LYS A 77 21.64 -34.88 8.69
C LYS A 77 22.51 -34.11 7.71
N THR A 78 23.75 -33.89 8.09
CA THR A 78 24.74 -33.15 7.31
C THR A 78 25.82 -34.10 6.76
N ARG A 79 26.37 -33.76 5.60
CA ARG A 79 27.60 -34.36 5.08
C ARG A 79 28.49 -33.24 4.54
N ASP A 80 29.71 -33.18 5.06
CA ASP A 80 30.73 -32.22 4.65
C ASP A 80 30.92 -32.21 3.13
N GLY A 81 30.77 -31.04 2.51
CA GLY A 81 30.89 -30.82 1.07
C GLY A 81 29.76 -31.39 0.19
N LEU A 82 28.74 -32.04 0.78
CA LEU A 82 27.55 -32.55 0.07
C LEU A 82 26.26 -31.81 0.44
N GLY A 83 26.26 -31.11 1.59
CA GLY A 83 25.15 -30.31 2.07
C GLY A 83 24.40 -30.91 3.26
N THR A 84 23.24 -30.33 3.58
CA THR A 84 22.47 -30.66 4.78
C THR A 84 21.02 -30.95 4.47
N ARG A 85 20.49 -31.99 5.11
CA ARG A 85 19.06 -32.30 5.16
C ARG A 85 18.51 -31.98 6.54
N TYR A 86 17.57 -31.06 6.60
CA TYR A 86 16.77 -30.75 7.78
C TYR A 86 15.42 -31.44 7.60
N SER A 87 14.92 -32.10 8.64
CA SER A 87 13.62 -32.78 8.63
C SER A 87 12.86 -32.40 9.88
N VAL A 88 11.77 -31.67 9.69
CA VAL A 88 10.87 -31.22 10.75
C VAL A 88 9.60 -32.04 10.65
N HIS A 89 9.28 -32.76 11.71
CA HIS A 89 8.01 -33.46 11.84
C HIS A 89 7.15 -32.65 12.80
N ILE A 90 5.90 -32.36 12.44
CA ILE A 90 4.93 -31.72 13.32
C ILE A 90 3.61 -32.48 13.30
N LYS A 91 2.86 -32.36 14.40
CA LYS A 91 1.47 -32.79 14.44
C LYS A 91 0.60 -31.57 14.20
N MET A 92 -0.17 -31.58 13.12
CA MET A 92 -1.11 -30.53 12.78
C MET A 92 -2.43 -31.17 12.39
N LEU A 93 -3.49 -30.85 13.12
CA LEU A 93 -4.84 -31.23 12.73
C LEU A 93 -5.21 -30.43 11.48
N ALA A 94 -5.83 -31.07 10.50
CA ALA A 94 -6.45 -30.34 9.41
C ALA A 94 -7.44 -29.33 10.00
N ALA A 95 -7.38 -28.07 9.54
CA ALA A 95 -8.41 -27.11 9.87
C ALA A 95 -9.76 -27.63 9.34
N ASP A 96 -10.81 -27.46 10.12
CA ASP A 96 -12.16 -27.76 9.64
C ASP A 96 -12.46 -26.76 8.50
N PRO A 97 -12.77 -27.23 7.28
CA PRO A 97 -13.01 -26.33 6.14
C PRO A 97 -14.21 -25.40 6.35
N GLU A 98 -15.05 -25.67 7.36
CA GLU A 98 -16.19 -24.81 7.72
C GLU A 98 -15.79 -23.60 8.60
N VAL A 99 -14.55 -23.53 9.11
CA VAL A 99 -14.02 -22.39 9.90
C VAL A 99 -13.04 -21.55 9.07
N GLU A 100 -13.19 -21.54 7.74
CA GLU A 100 -12.85 -20.31 7.01
C GLU A 100 -13.93 -19.29 7.40
N GLU A 101 -13.75 -18.64 8.54
CA GLU A 101 -14.47 -17.39 8.81
C GLU A 101 -14.27 -16.51 7.56
N GLU A 102 -15.34 -15.86 7.08
CA GLU A 102 -15.24 -14.76 6.12
C GLU A 102 -14.45 -13.63 6.81
N GLU A 103 -13.16 -13.84 7.04
CA GLU A 103 -12.23 -12.79 7.39
C GLU A 103 -12.14 -11.90 6.16
N GLU A 104 -12.54 -10.63 6.33
CA GLU A 104 -12.38 -9.60 5.31
C GLU A 104 -10.94 -9.65 4.82
N ARG A 105 -10.77 -10.04 3.55
CA ARG A 105 -9.44 -10.17 2.98
C ARG A 105 -8.90 -8.78 2.70
N LEU A 106 -7.61 -8.59 2.95
CA LEU A 106 -6.96 -7.28 2.92
C LEU A 106 -7.15 -6.50 1.60
N LEU A 107 -7.34 -7.22 0.49
CA LEU A 107 -7.40 -6.70 -0.86
C LEU A 107 -8.65 -7.18 -1.60
N ASP A 108 -9.76 -7.43 -0.89
CA ASP A 108 -11.03 -7.72 -1.55
C ASP A 108 -11.41 -6.60 -2.52
N ASP A 109 -11.90 -6.99 -3.71
CA ASP A 109 -12.24 -6.11 -4.84
C ASP A 109 -11.07 -5.27 -5.42
N VAL A 110 -9.81 -5.51 -5.02
CA VAL A 110 -8.64 -4.81 -5.59
C VAL A 110 -8.14 -5.53 -6.85
N CYS A 111 -7.99 -4.80 -7.95
CA CYS A 111 -7.41 -5.28 -9.20
C CYS A 111 -5.91 -4.98 -9.28
N VAL A 112 -5.11 -6.03 -9.47
CA VAL A 112 -3.65 -5.95 -9.43
C VAL A 112 -3.05 -6.39 -10.76
N MET A 113 -2.35 -5.48 -11.43
CA MET A 113 -1.61 -5.74 -12.66
C MET A 113 -0.24 -6.33 -12.36
N VAL A 114 0.00 -7.57 -12.79
CA VAL A 114 1.25 -8.31 -12.55
C VAL A 114 2.02 -8.45 -13.87
N ASP A 115 2.92 -7.50 -14.15
CA ASP A 115 3.83 -7.49 -15.29
C ASP A 115 5.22 -8.05 -14.92
N VAL A 116 5.27 -9.36 -14.71
CA VAL A 116 6.47 -10.07 -14.25
C VAL A 116 6.99 -11.00 -15.34
N THR A 117 8.26 -10.81 -15.73
CA THR A 117 8.91 -11.60 -16.78
C THR A 117 9.19 -13.04 -16.35
N SER A 118 9.55 -13.25 -15.08
CA SER A 118 9.80 -14.58 -14.53
C SER A 118 8.49 -15.30 -14.15
N ALA A 119 8.22 -16.42 -14.81
CA ALA A 119 7.02 -17.23 -14.53
C ALA A 119 6.98 -17.78 -13.08
N GLU A 120 8.14 -18.06 -12.48
CA GLU A 120 8.23 -18.53 -11.10
C GLU A 120 7.86 -17.42 -10.12
N ILE A 121 8.44 -16.23 -10.29
CA ILE A 121 8.13 -15.06 -9.45
C ILE A 121 6.66 -14.70 -9.59
N ARG A 122 6.14 -14.66 -10.83
CA ARG A 122 4.74 -14.40 -11.11
C ARG A 122 3.81 -15.33 -10.32
N ASN A 123 4.06 -16.65 -10.37
CA ASN A 123 3.25 -17.61 -9.64
C ASN A 123 3.30 -17.41 -8.12
N ILE A 124 4.47 -17.05 -7.58
CA ILE A 124 4.65 -16.76 -6.14
C ILE A 124 3.80 -15.54 -5.74
N VAL A 125 3.94 -14.42 -6.46
CA VAL A 125 3.24 -13.18 -6.11
C VAL A 125 1.74 -13.26 -6.37
N THR A 126 1.30 -13.87 -7.48
CA THR A 126 -0.12 -14.07 -7.78
C THR A 126 -0.79 -14.86 -6.67
N ARG A 127 -0.16 -15.94 -6.18
CA ARG A 127 -0.71 -16.73 -5.07
C ARG A 127 -0.79 -15.92 -3.76
N GLN A 128 0.21 -15.09 -3.48
CA GLN A 128 0.17 -14.24 -2.28
C GLN A 128 -0.96 -13.21 -2.35
N LEU A 129 -1.12 -12.55 -3.50
CA LEU A 129 -2.15 -11.54 -3.74
C LEU A 129 -3.56 -12.14 -3.74
N GLU A 130 -3.77 -13.29 -4.39
CA GLU A 130 -5.05 -14.00 -4.41
C GLU A 130 -5.46 -14.48 -3.01
N ASN A 131 -4.49 -14.91 -2.18
CA ASN A 131 -4.75 -15.25 -0.77
C ASN A 131 -5.23 -14.04 0.04
N TRP A 132 -4.90 -12.82 -0.39
CA TRP A 132 -5.38 -11.57 0.19
C TRP A 132 -6.66 -11.04 -0.49
N GLY A 133 -7.26 -11.78 -1.41
CA GLY A 133 -8.52 -11.40 -2.08
C GLY A 133 -8.36 -10.61 -3.38
N ALA A 134 -7.12 -10.28 -3.78
CA ALA A 134 -6.89 -9.48 -4.97
C ALA A 134 -7.14 -10.24 -6.27
N THR A 135 -7.69 -9.53 -7.27
CA THR A 135 -7.83 -10.04 -8.63
C THR A 135 -6.56 -9.73 -9.43
N CYS A 136 -5.78 -10.76 -9.78
CA CYS A 136 -4.55 -10.59 -10.54
C CYS A 136 -4.81 -10.63 -12.05
N ILE A 137 -4.40 -9.59 -12.76
CA ILE A 137 -4.43 -9.53 -14.23
C ILE A 137 -3.02 -9.41 -14.79
N THR A 138 -2.81 -9.98 -15.97
CA THR A 138 -1.55 -9.83 -16.72
C THR A 138 -1.74 -8.81 -17.84
N PRO A 139 -0.71 -8.02 -18.17
CA PRO A 139 -0.81 -7.03 -19.24
C PRO A 139 -1.13 -7.72 -20.58
N ASP A 140 -2.23 -7.34 -21.21
CA ASP A 140 -2.59 -7.81 -22.56
C ASP A 140 -2.17 -6.75 -23.59
N GLU A 141 -1.19 -7.09 -24.43
CA GLU A 141 -0.70 -6.22 -25.52
C GLU A 141 -1.80 -5.78 -26.51
N ARG A 142 -2.97 -6.44 -26.49
CA ARG A 142 -4.11 -6.12 -27.36
C ARG A 142 -5.03 -5.04 -26.79
N LEU A 143 -4.95 -4.78 -25.49
CA LEU A 143 -5.77 -3.78 -24.80
C LEU A 143 -4.93 -2.51 -24.61
N ILE A 144 -5.46 -1.39 -25.09
CA ILE A 144 -4.78 -0.08 -25.04
C ILE A 144 -4.73 0.47 -23.60
N SER A 145 -5.68 0.06 -22.77
CA SER A 145 -5.78 0.43 -21.36
C SER A 145 -6.55 -0.68 -20.65
N GLN A 146 -5.97 -1.19 -19.57
CA GLN A 146 -6.61 -2.07 -18.60
C GLN A 146 -6.64 -1.28 -17.30
N ASP A 147 -7.81 -1.18 -16.68
CA ASP A 147 -7.93 -0.54 -15.37
C ASP A 147 -7.38 -1.48 -14.30
N TYR A 148 -6.53 -0.93 -13.45
CA TYR A 148 -5.91 -1.61 -12.32
C TYR A 148 -5.70 -0.60 -11.20
N ASP A 149 -5.72 -1.06 -9.96
CA ASP A 149 -5.48 -0.25 -8.78
C ASP A 149 -3.98 -0.25 -8.45
N ILE A 150 -3.34 -1.42 -8.58
CA ILE A 150 -1.95 -1.63 -8.21
C ILE A 150 -1.17 -2.23 -9.38
N PHE A 151 0.04 -1.73 -9.61
CA PHE A 151 0.97 -2.24 -10.62
C PHE A 151 2.18 -2.91 -9.96
N LEU A 152 2.54 -4.11 -10.42
CA LEU A 152 3.76 -4.83 -10.01
C LEU A 152 4.58 -5.24 -11.22
N THR A 153 5.89 -5.12 -11.10
CA THR A 153 6.83 -5.62 -12.11
C THR A 153 8.14 -6.10 -11.49
N ASP A 154 8.84 -7.03 -12.16
CA ASP A 154 10.21 -7.44 -11.81
C ASP A 154 11.27 -6.65 -12.59
N ASN A 155 10.87 -5.79 -13.54
CA ASN A 155 11.78 -4.99 -14.34
C ASN A 155 11.67 -3.50 -14.00
N PRO A 156 12.75 -2.86 -13.52
CA PRO A 156 12.72 -1.43 -13.19
C PRO A 156 12.40 -0.54 -14.39
N SER A 157 12.63 -1.00 -15.61
CA SER A 157 12.33 -0.24 -16.83
C SER A 157 10.83 -0.12 -17.12
N ASN A 158 10.03 -1.08 -16.63
CA ASN A 158 8.59 -1.11 -16.83
C ASN A 158 7.86 -0.27 -15.76
N LEU A 159 8.54 0.04 -14.65
CA LEU A 159 8.01 0.88 -13.58
C LEU A 159 8.08 2.37 -13.96
N THR A 160 7.15 2.79 -14.81
CA THR A 160 7.07 4.17 -15.34
C THR A 160 6.24 5.12 -14.48
N ALA A 161 5.37 4.58 -13.63
CA ALA A 161 4.49 5.32 -12.73
C ALA A 161 4.57 4.76 -11.30
N SER A 162 3.56 5.00 -10.47
CA SER A 162 3.43 4.37 -9.15
C SER A 162 3.23 2.86 -9.27
N GLY A 163 3.91 2.09 -8.42
CA GLY A 163 3.89 0.64 -8.47
C GLY A 163 4.95 -0.01 -7.57
N LEU A 164 4.94 -1.34 -7.54
CA LEU A 164 5.90 -2.15 -6.79
C LEU A 164 6.91 -2.80 -7.76
N LEU A 165 8.19 -2.62 -7.45
CA LEU A 165 9.29 -3.36 -8.04
C LEU A 165 9.60 -4.59 -7.18
N LEU A 166 9.50 -5.77 -7.78
CA LEU A 166 9.84 -7.03 -7.13
C LEU A 166 11.34 -7.27 -7.19
N SER A 167 11.94 -7.56 -6.04
CA SER A 167 13.35 -7.92 -5.90
C SER A 167 13.50 -9.14 -4.98
N ASP A 168 14.58 -9.90 -5.12
CA ASP A 168 14.92 -11.01 -4.23
C ASP A 168 15.97 -10.63 -3.16
N ASP A 169 16.73 -9.55 -3.39
CA ASP A 169 17.87 -9.10 -2.56
C ASP A 169 17.52 -7.98 -1.56
N GLU A 170 16.26 -7.54 -1.49
CA GLU A 170 15.83 -6.52 -0.53
C GLU A 170 15.54 -7.12 0.85
N SER A 171 15.83 -6.40 1.93
CA SER A 171 15.58 -6.89 3.31
C SER A 171 14.13 -6.71 3.80
N GLY A 172 13.26 -6.18 2.94
CA GLY A 172 11.87 -5.82 3.24
C GLY A 172 11.30 -4.93 2.15
N VAL A 173 10.91 -3.71 2.52
CA VAL A 173 10.42 -2.66 1.61
C VAL A 173 11.38 -1.47 1.60
N ARG A 174 11.63 -0.90 0.42
CA ARG A 174 12.42 0.30 0.25
C ARG A 174 11.80 1.23 -0.78
N GLU A 175 11.56 2.47 -0.42
CA GLU A 175 11.12 3.49 -1.38
C GLU A 175 12.24 3.89 -2.34
N ILE A 176 11.95 3.89 -3.64
CA ILE A 176 12.89 4.25 -4.71
C ILE A 176 12.56 5.65 -5.25
N GLY A 177 11.29 6.02 -5.22
CA GLY A 177 10.79 7.30 -5.70
C GLY A 177 9.32 7.51 -5.32
N PRO A 178 8.71 8.65 -5.69
CA PRO A 178 7.34 8.97 -5.32
C PRO A 178 6.36 7.90 -5.82
N GLY A 179 5.74 7.15 -4.90
CA GLY A 179 4.82 6.05 -5.22
C GLY A 179 5.49 4.81 -5.82
N GLN A 180 6.82 4.71 -5.78
CA GLN A 180 7.61 3.59 -6.30
C GLN A 180 8.34 2.88 -5.17
N LEU A 181 7.94 1.65 -4.88
CA LEU A 181 8.51 0.85 -3.79
C LEU A 181 9.21 -0.39 -4.35
N CYS A 182 10.41 -0.69 -3.85
CA CYS A 182 11.10 -1.97 -4.04
C CYS A 182 10.70 -2.90 -2.91
N VAL A 183 10.33 -4.14 -3.20
CA VAL A 183 9.89 -5.10 -2.19
C VAL A 183 10.46 -6.49 -2.43
N ASN A 184 10.81 -7.17 -1.33
CA ASN A 184 11.16 -8.58 -1.38
C ASN A 184 9.92 -9.47 -1.45
N PHE A 185 9.70 -10.09 -2.62
CA PHE A 185 8.55 -10.99 -2.83
C PHE A 185 8.60 -12.29 -2.01
N ASN A 186 9.76 -12.64 -1.45
CA ASN A 186 9.90 -13.81 -0.57
C ASN A 186 9.36 -13.54 0.84
N MET A 187 9.09 -12.29 1.20
CA MET A 187 8.63 -11.88 2.51
C MET A 187 7.19 -11.38 2.43
N SER A 188 6.21 -12.25 2.73
CA SER A 188 4.78 -11.90 2.64
C SER A 188 4.41 -10.64 3.44
N ASN A 189 4.99 -10.45 4.62
CA ASN A 189 4.75 -9.24 5.42
C ASN A 189 5.28 -7.97 4.74
N ALA A 190 6.43 -8.04 4.06
CA ALA A 190 6.98 -6.91 3.33
C ALA A 190 6.12 -6.58 2.10
N MET A 191 5.65 -7.61 1.38
CA MET A 191 4.68 -7.44 0.30
C MET A 191 3.39 -6.77 0.79
N GLN A 192 2.86 -7.21 1.93
CA GLN A 192 1.65 -6.63 2.53
C GLN A 192 1.87 -5.16 2.93
N GLU A 193 2.99 -4.85 3.59
CA GLU A 193 3.36 -3.49 3.96
C GLU A 193 3.50 -2.57 2.73
N ALA A 194 4.16 -3.04 1.68
CA ALA A 194 4.34 -2.29 0.45
C ALA A 194 3.01 -2.00 -0.25
N VAL A 195 2.12 -2.99 -0.32
CA VAL A 195 0.79 -2.83 -0.91
C VAL A 195 -0.04 -1.81 -0.13
N LEU A 196 -0.08 -1.93 1.21
CA LEU A 196 -0.83 -0.98 2.05
C LEU A 196 -0.29 0.45 1.92
N GLN A 197 1.04 0.60 1.94
CA GLN A 197 1.68 1.90 1.78
C GLN A 197 1.37 2.52 0.42
N LEU A 198 1.33 1.71 -0.64
CA LEU A 198 1.03 2.18 -1.98
C LEU A 198 -0.43 2.64 -2.10
N ILE A 199 -1.38 1.89 -1.53
CA ILE A 199 -2.79 2.28 -1.45
C ILE A 199 -2.94 3.59 -0.67
N GLU A 200 -2.28 3.72 0.49
CA GLU A 200 -2.33 4.95 1.30
C GLU A 200 -1.82 6.17 0.52
N VAL A 201 -0.71 6.01 -0.21
CA VAL A 201 -0.15 7.08 -1.04
C VAL A 201 -1.06 7.41 -2.22
N GLN A 202 -1.69 6.42 -2.85
CA GLN A 202 -2.66 6.65 -3.93
C GLN A 202 -3.90 7.40 -3.43
N LEU A 203 -4.50 6.97 -2.31
CA LEU A 203 -5.65 7.65 -1.72
C LEU A 203 -5.32 9.10 -1.31
N ALA A 204 -4.15 9.31 -0.69
CA ALA A 204 -3.69 10.65 -0.32
C ALA A 204 -3.37 11.51 -1.55
N GLN A 205 -2.94 10.91 -2.66
CA GLN A 205 -2.72 11.64 -3.92
C GLN A 205 -4.01 11.87 -4.67
N GLU A 206 -5.02 10.99 -4.62
CA GLU A 206 -6.36 11.22 -5.18
C GLU A 206 -7.06 12.41 -4.52
N GLU A 207 -6.91 12.60 -3.20
CA GLU A 207 -7.36 13.83 -2.52
C GLU A 207 -6.64 15.10 -3.01
N VAL A 208 -5.46 14.96 -3.65
CA VAL A 208 -4.63 16.08 -4.15
C VAL A 208 -4.71 16.22 -5.68
N THR A 209 -5.07 15.15 -6.40
CA THR A 209 -5.33 15.12 -7.85
C THR A 209 -6.81 15.22 -8.20
N GLU A 210 -7.66 15.78 -7.31
CA GLU A 210 -8.78 16.61 -7.76
C GLU A 210 -8.21 17.89 -8.40
N SER A 211 -7.69 17.75 -9.62
CA SER A 211 -7.23 18.85 -10.46
C SER A 211 -8.27 19.13 -11.57
N PRO A 212 -8.26 20.35 -12.12
CA PRO A 212 -9.36 21.30 -12.16
C PRO A 212 -10.24 21.11 -13.41
N LEU A 213 -11.22 20.20 -13.34
CA LEU A 213 -12.30 20.14 -14.32
C LEU A 213 -13.61 20.21 -13.53
N GLY A 214 -14.14 21.44 -13.44
CA GLY A 214 -15.30 21.82 -12.64
C GLY A 214 -16.60 21.09 -13.02
N GLY A 215 -16.72 19.86 -12.55
CA GLY A 215 -17.92 19.03 -12.67
C GLY A 215 -18.44 18.50 -11.33
N ASP A 216 -17.55 18.22 -10.36
CA ASP A 216 -17.92 17.44 -9.16
C ASP A 216 -18.22 18.28 -7.90
N GLU A 217 -17.91 19.58 -7.91
CA GLU A 217 -18.16 20.47 -6.77
C GLU A 217 -19.65 20.52 -6.40
N ASN A 218 -20.54 20.43 -7.40
CA ASN A 218 -21.97 20.42 -7.18
C ASN A 218 -22.45 19.10 -6.54
N ALA A 219 -21.90 17.97 -6.97
CA ALA A 219 -22.22 16.66 -6.40
C ALA A 219 -21.74 16.56 -4.93
N GLN A 220 -20.55 17.07 -4.63
CA GLN A 220 -20.00 17.15 -3.28
C GLN A 220 -20.82 18.09 -2.36
N LEU A 221 -21.21 19.27 -2.87
CA LEU A 221 -22.11 20.20 -2.17
C LEU A 221 -23.45 19.54 -1.82
N HIS A 222 -24.07 18.84 -2.77
CA HIS A 222 -25.33 18.13 -2.56
C HIS A 222 -25.18 16.94 -1.59
N ALA A 223 -24.04 16.22 -1.60
CA ALA A 223 -23.77 15.10 -0.72
C ALA A 223 -23.52 15.53 0.74
N SER A 224 -22.93 16.71 0.96
CA SER A 224 -22.52 17.19 2.28
C SER A 224 -23.66 17.57 3.24
N GLY A 225 -24.91 17.63 2.76
CA GLY A 225 -26.08 18.06 3.57
C GLY A 225 -26.12 19.56 3.89
N TYR A 226 -25.09 20.33 3.54
CA TYR A 226 -25.00 21.78 3.76
C TYR A 226 -25.57 22.62 2.60
N TYR A 227 -26.02 22.00 1.51
CA TYR A 227 -26.59 22.68 0.34
C TYR A 227 -27.73 23.64 0.70
N ALA A 228 -28.62 23.26 1.63
CA ALA A 228 -29.71 24.14 2.07
C ALA A 228 -29.20 25.44 2.71
N LEU A 229 -28.14 25.37 3.53
CA LEU A 229 -27.52 26.56 4.15
C LEU A 229 -26.83 27.43 3.09
N PHE A 230 -26.18 26.80 2.10
CA PHE A 230 -25.52 27.49 0.99
C PHE A 230 -26.52 28.30 0.16
N VAL A 231 -27.63 27.68 -0.26
CA VAL A 231 -28.71 28.32 -1.03
C VAL A 231 -29.34 29.48 -0.26
N ASP A 232 -29.52 29.34 1.05
CA ASP A 232 -30.16 30.37 1.88
C ASP A 232 -29.24 31.56 2.20
N THR A 233 -27.92 31.37 2.28
CA THR A 233 -27.01 32.40 2.82
C THR A 233 -26.12 33.05 1.77
N VAL A 234 -25.58 32.29 0.83
CA VAL A 234 -24.58 32.78 -0.14
C VAL A 234 -25.15 33.80 -1.14
N PRO A 235 -26.35 33.62 -1.71
CA PRO A 235 -26.93 34.60 -2.63
C PRO A 235 -27.19 35.97 -1.97
N ASP A 236 -27.56 35.98 -0.69
CA ASP A 236 -27.77 37.22 0.05
C ASP A 236 -26.45 37.94 0.36
N ASP A 237 -25.37 37.19 0.54
CA ASP A 237 -24.04 37.72 0.73
C ASP A 237 -23.46 38.31 -0.55
N VAL A 238 -23.71 37.68 -1.71
CA VAL A 238 -23.35 38.24 -3.02
C VAL A 238 -24.10 39.56 -3.28
N LYS A 239 -25.39 39.64 -2.93
CA LYS A 239 -26.14 40.92 -3.02
C LYS A 239 -25.56 42.00 -2.11
N ARG A 240 -25.08 41.64 -0.92
CA ARG A 240 -24.39 42.57 -0.01
C ARG A 240 -23.09 43.07 -0.62
N LEU A 241 -22.30 42.23 -1.27
CA LEU A 241 -21.09 42.66 -1.99
C LEU A 241 -21.40 43.76 -3.03
N TYR A 242 -22.43 43.57 -3.86
CA TYR A 242 -22.84 44.59 -4.83
C TYR A 242 -23.29 45.90 -4.17
N THR A 243 -24.02 45.81 -3.06
CA THR A 243 -24.53 46.98 -2.34
C THR A 243 -23.39 47.76 -1.68
N GLU A 244 -22.48 47.06 -1.00
CA GLU A 244 -21.33 47.63 -0.30
C GLU A 244 -20.31 48.24 -1.27
N ALA A 245 -20.12 47.61 -2.43
CA ALA A 245 -19.33 48.17 -3.53
C ALA A 245 -19.95 49.46 -4.09
N ALA A 246 -21.27 49.47 -4.32
CA ALA A 246 -21.99 50.66 -4.81
C ALA A 246 -21.96 51.82 -3.81
N THR A 247 -21.99 51.54 -2.50
CA THR A 247 -21.85 52.55 -1.44
C THR A 247 -20.40 52.92 -1.12
N SER A 248 -19.42 52.29 -1.79
CA SER A 248 -17.98 52.45 -1.53
C SER A 248 -17.58 52.20 -0.07
N ASP A 249 -18.28 51.30 0.61
CA ASP A 249 -17.96 50.89 1.99
C ASP A 249 -17.00 49.70 1.97
N PHE A 250 -15.71 50.01 1.78
CA PHE A 250 -14.65 49.00 1.68
C PHE A 250 -14.46 48.19 2.98
N ALA A 251 -14.87 48.71 4.13
CA ALA A 251 -14.74 48.00 5.40
C ALA A 251 -15.80 46.92 5.53
N ALA A 252 -17.06 47.24 5.21
CA ALA A 252 -18.14 46.26 5.13
C ALA A 252 -17.87 45.22 4.02
N LEU A 253 -17.44 45.69 2.84
CA LEU A 253 -17.12 44.83 1.70
C LEU A 253 -16.05 43.79 2.02
N ALA A 254 -14.99 44.19 2.74
CA ALA A 254 -13.94 43.25 3.17
C ALA A 254 -14.47 42.19 4.14
N GLN A 255 -15.39 42.55 5.06
CA GLN A 255 -15.99 41.59 5.99
C GLN A 255 -16.89 40.59 5.26
N THR A 256 -17.68 41.05 4.31
CA THR A 256 -18.54 40.18 3.50
C THR A 256 -17.71 39.22 2.64
N ALA A 257 -16.65 39.72 1.98
CA ALA A 257 -15.71 38.88 1.24
C ALA A 257 -15.00 37.84 2.14
N HIS A 258 -14.59 38.25 3.34
CA HIS A 258 -13.94 37.35 4.31
C HIS A 258 -14.87 36.23 4.80
N ARG A 259 -16.14 36.56 5.02
CA ARG A 259 -17.12 35.56 5.42
C ARG A 259 -17.41 34.57 4.30
N LEU A 260 -17.58 35.06 3.06
CA LEU A 260 -17.76 34.19 1.88
C LEU A 260 -16.56 33.26 1.67
N LYS A 261 -15.34 33.78 1.85
CA LYS A 261 -14.13 32.95 1.83
C LYS A 261 -14.19 31.81 2.84
N GLY A 262 -14.67 32.08 4.05
CA GLY A 262 -14.86 31.07 5.09
C GLY A 262 -15.87 29.99 4.71
N VAL A 263 -16.99 30.38 4.09
CA VAL A 263 -18.01 29.45 3.59
C VAL A 263 -17.46 28.58 2.46
N PHE A 264 -16.79 29.16 1.47
CA PHE A 264 -16.18 28.40 0.37
C PHE A 264 -15.08 27.45 0.88
N ALA A 265 -14.26 27.88 1.85
CA ALA A 265 -13.24 27.02 2.46
C ALA A 265 -13.85 25.86 3.26
N MET A 266 -14.95 26.09 3.97
CA MET A 266 -15.65 25.04 4.74
C MET A 266 -16.29 23.99 3.83
N LEU A 267 -16.78 24.40 2.66
CA LEU A 267 -17.43 23.52 1.68
C LEU A 267 -16.45 22.92 0.66
N ASN A 268 -15.14 23.10 0.89
CA ASN A 268 -14.05 22.67 0.02
C ASN A 268 -14.13 23.22 -1.43
N LEU A 269 -14.79 24.36 -1.62
CA LEU A 269 -14.93 25.05 -2.92
C LEU A 269 -13.69 25.91 -3.19
N VAL A 270 -12.64 25.27 -3.67
CA VAL A 270 -11.33 25.89 -3.92
C VAL A 270 -11.39 27.10 -4.86
N PRO A 271 -12.10 27.06 -6.01
CA PRO A 271 -12.20 28.20 -6.91
C PRO A 271 -12.91 29.41 -6.27
N GLY A 272 -14.02 29.17 -5.55
CA GLY A 272 -14.74 30.23 -4.84
C GLY A 272 -13.89 30.93 -3.79
N LYS A 273 -13.09 30.15 -3.03
CA LYS A 273 -12.15 30.68 -2.04
C LYS A 273 -11.10 31.60 -2.69
N GLN A 274 -10.50 31.18 -3.81
CA GLN A 274 -9.50 31.96 -4.53
C GLN A 274 -10.05 33.29 -5.07
N LEU A 275 -11.29 33.28 -5.56
CA LEU A 275 -11.98 34.51 -5.99
C LEU A 275 -12.16 35.49 -4.82
N CYS A 276 -12.57 35.00 -3.65
CA CYS A 276 -12.71 35.85 -2.46
C CYS A 276 -11.37 36.36 -1.91
N GLU A 277 -10.30 35.57 -1.96
CA GLU A 277 -8.94 36.01 -1.59
C GLU A 277 -8.44 37.13 -2.50
N THR A 278 -8.68 37.00 -3.80
CA THR A 278 -8.31 38.02 -4.77
C THR A 278 -9.14 39.29 -4.58
N LEU A 279 -10.44 39.16 -4.31
CA LEU A 279 -11.31 40.28 -3.97
C LEU A 279 -10.81 41.01 -2.70
N GLU A 280 -10.44 40.30 -1.63
CA GLU A 280 -9.87 40.90 -0.42
C GLU A 280 -8.59 41.71 -0.72
N HIS A 281 -7.74 41.21 -1.61
CA HIS A 281 -6.53 41.91 -2.03
C HIS A 281 -6.85 43.23 -2.76
N LEU A 282 -7.78 43.18 -3.72
CA LEU A 282 -8.19 44.35 -4.50
C LEU A 282 -8.89 45.42 -3.62
N ILE A 283 -9.62 45.00 -2.59
CA ILE A 283 -10.20 45.91 -1.59
C ILE A 283 -9.11 46.64 -0.79
N ARG A 284 -8.01 45.95 -0.43
CA ARG A 284 -6.87 46.59 0.24
C ARG A 284 -6.15 47.60 -0.66
N GLU A 285 -6.05 47.29 -1.94
CA GLU A 285 -5.44 48.17 -2.95
C GLU A 285 -6.37 49.30 -3.44
N LYS A 286 -7.66 49.26 -3.08
CA LYS A 286 -8.72 50.19 -3.48
C LYS A 286 -8.90 50.28 -5.01
N ASP A 287 -8.73 49.16 -5.70
CA ASP A 287 -8.93 49.07 -7.14
C ASP A 287 -10.42 48.84 -7.48
N VAL A 288 -11.17 49.94 -7.60
CA VAL A 288 -12.63 49.94 -7.88
C VAL A 288 -13.04 49.09 -9.09
N PRO A 289 -12.42 49.22 -10.29
CA PRO A 289 -12.78 48.40 -11.43
C PRO A 289 -12.43 46.91 -11.26
N GLY A 290 -11.35 46.60 -10.53
CA GLY A 290 -11.00 45.22 -10.18
C GLY A 290 -12.04 44.58 -9.25
N ILE A 291 -12.53 45.34 -8.26
CA ILE A 291 -13.56 44.91 -7.32
C ILE A 291 -14.87 44.54 -8.04
N GLU A 292 -15.37 45.41 -8.93
CA GLU A 292 -16.62 45.13 -9.67
C GLU A 292 -16.53 43.88 -10.53
N LYS A 293 -15.37 43.68 -11.18
CA LYS A 293 -15.11 42.48 -11.99
C LYS A 293 -15.16 41.21 -11.14
N TYR A 294 -14.42 41.18 -10.03
CA TYR A 294 -14.35 39.98 -9.19
C TYR A 294 -15.66 39.70 -8.45
N ILE A 295 -16.47 40.72 -8.11
CA ILE A 295 -17.83 40.49 -7.61
C ILE A 295 -18.68 39.78 -8.67
N SER A 296 -18.57 40.17 -9.96
CA SER A 296 -19.25 39.50 -11.07
C SER A 296 -18.76 38.07 -11.31
N ASP A 297 -17.46 37.82 -11.14
CA ASP A 297 -16.88 36.49 -11.28
C ASP A 297 -17.37 35.56 -10.15
N ILE A 298 -17.47 36.07 -8.91
CA ILE A 298 -18.06 35.35 -7.77
C ILE A 298 -19.54 35.05 -8.00
N ASP A 299 -20.33 36.03 -8.46
CA ASP A 299 -21.76 35.82 -8.75
C ASP A 299 -21.98 34.76 -9.85
N SER A 300 -21.14 34.77 -10.88
CA SER A 300 -21.19 33.78 -11.96
C SER A 300 -20.85 32.38 -11.45
N TYR A 301 -19.84 32.28 -10.58
CA TYR A 301 -19.47 31.01 -9.95
C TYR A 301 -20.57 30.48 -9.02
N VAL A 302 -21.16 31.33 -8.17
CA VAL A 302 -22.29 30.94 -7.30
C VAL A 302 -23.48 30.47 -8.14
N LYS A 303 -23.80 31.14 -9.25
CA LYS A 303 -24.86 30.70 -10.18
C LYS A 303 -24.57 29.38 -10.88
N SER A 304 -23.32 28.98 -11.03
CA SER A 304 -22.97 27.66 -11.58
C SER A 304 -23.13 26.52 -10.57
N LEU A 305 -23.20 26.83 -9.28
CA LEU A 305 -23.34 25.88 -8.17
C LEU A 305 -24.78 25.77 -7.64
N LEU A 306 -25.69 26.62 -8.10
CA LEU A 306 -27.12 26.63 -7.74
C LEU A 306 -27.95 26.00 -8.86
#